data_AF-A0A7Y1YCD4-F1
#
_entry.id   AF-A0A7Y1YCD4-F1
#
_cell.length_a   1.000
_cell.length_b   1.000
_cell.length_c   1.000
_cell.angle_alpha   90.00
_cell.angle_beta   90.00
_cell.angle_gamma   90.00
#
_symmetry.space_group_name_H-M   'P 1'
#
loop_
_entity.id
_entity.type
_entity.pdbx_description
1 polymer ?
#
loop_
_entity_poly.entity_id
_entity_poly.type
_entity_poly.pdbx_seq_one_letter_code
_entity_poly.pdbx_strand_id
1 'polypeptide(L)'
;MKKLFKLATLAALVGGITWVLRDQLLPGPQQPTAHPPPFRNPPPPADDPGTANGTERADEGFALQDDLTAVNGIGPVYANRLNAAGIKSFADLAKATAEDLANRTDLPRDRVDDWIRKASDLA
;
A
#
# COMPACT_ATOMS: atom_id res chain seq x y z
N MET A 1 11.83 -26.23 62.25
CA MET A 1 13.27 -26.09 61.94
C MET A 1 13.46 -25.14 60.76
N LYS A 2 13.72 -23.86 61.06
CA LYS A 2 13.94 -22.76 60.08
C LYS A 2 15.35 -22.84 59.47
N LYS A 3 15.65 -23.91 58.71
CA LYS A 3 16.93 -24.08 58.01
C LYS A 3 16.80 -24.80 56.67
N LEU A 4 15.78 -24.50 55.86
CA LEU A 4 15.69 -25.03 54.49
C LEU A 4 15.66 -23.97 53.38
N PHE A 5 15.91 -22.70 53.72
CA PHE A 5 16.00 -21.61 52.74
C PHE A 5 17.44 -21.29 52.29
N LYS A 6 18.45 -22.04 52.76
CA LYS A 6 19.88 -21.74 52.46
C LYS A 6 20.45 -22.48 51.24
N LEU A 7 19.73 -23.44 50.64
CA LEU A 7 20.23 -24.18 49.46
C LEU A 7 19.74 -23.62 48.12
N ALA A 8 18.69 -22.80 48.12
CA ALA A 8 18.10 -22.22 46.90
C ALA A 8 18.93 -21.07 46.29
N THR A 9 19.89 -20.52 47.05
CA THR A 9 20.71 -19.37 46.63
C THR A 9 21.86 -19.74 45.69
N LEU A 10 22.26 -21.01 45.60
CA LEU A 10 23.38 -21.42 44.75
C LEU A 10 22.96 -21.59 43.26
N ALA A 11 21.76 -22.11 42.99
CA ALA A 11 21.26 -22.30 41.62
C ALA A 11 20.88 -20.97 40.92
N ALA A 12 20.38 -19.99 41.69
CA ALA A 12 20.11 -18.64 41.18
C ALA A 12 21.41 -17.90 40.76
N LEU A 13 22.54 -18.25 41.36
CA LEU A 13 23.84 -17.63 41.06
C LEU A 13 24.40 -18.11 39.71
N VAL A 14 24.23 -19.40 39.40
CA VAL A 14 24.65 -19.97 38.10
C VAL A 14 23.74 -19.48 36.97
N GLY A 15 22.42 -19.48 37.16
CA GLY A 15 21.49 -18.94 36.15
C GLY A 15 21.65 -17.45 35.89
N GLY A 16 21.97 -16.67 36.94
CA GLY A 16 22.29 -15.24 36.82
C GLY A 16 23.57 -14.99 36.03
N ILE A 17 24.62 -15.81 36.25
CA ILE A 17 25.87 -15.73 35.48
C ILE A 17 25.63 -16.06 34.00
N THR A 18 24.83 -17.07 33.67
CA THR A 18 24.51 -17.40 32.26
C THR A 18 23.65 -16.33 31.58
N TRP A 19 22.77 -15.64 32.33
CA TRP A 19 21.96 -14.54 31.79
C TRP A 19 22.76 -13.25 31.60
N VAL A 20 23.63 -12.89 32.55
CA VAL A 20 24.52 -11.71 32.45
C VAL A 20 25.58 -11.89 31.36
N LEU A 21 26.15 -13.09 31.22
CA LEU A 21 27.17 -13.36 30.22
C LEU A 21 26.59 -13.45 28.79
N ARG A 22 25.29 -13.78 28.65
CA ARG A 22 24.61 -13.79 27.35
C ARG A 22 24.61 -12.42 26.72
N ASP A 23 24.26 -11.38 27.47
CA ASP A 23 24.16 -10.01 26.92
C ASP A 23 25.53 -9.46 26.48
N GLN A 24 26.61 -9.81 27.21
CA GLN A 24 27.97 -9.37 26.92
C GLN A 24 28.69 -10.17 25.82
N LEU A 25 28.32 -11.43 25.60
CA LEU A 25 28.96 -12.29 24.59
C LEU A 25 28.40 -12.08 23.18
N LEU A 26 27.24 -11.45 23.04
CA LEU A 26 26.71 -11.13 21.72
C LEU A 26 27.40 -9.86 21.19
N PRO A 27 27.96 -9.90 19.97
CA PRO A 27 28.38 -8.67 19.30
C PRO A 27 27.18 -7.74 19.19
N GLY A 28 27.38 -6.45 19.46
CA GLY A 28 26.33 -5.45 19.34
C GLY A 28 25.66 -5.49 17.95
N PRO A 29 24.41 -5.04 17.84
CA PRO A 29 23.70 -5.05 16.57
C PRO A 29 24.52 -4.30 15.52
N GLN A 30 25.09 -5.04 14.57
CA GLN A 30 25.89 -4.50 13.49
C GLN A 30 24.96 -3.69 12.60
N GLN A 31 25.03 -2.36 12.66
CA GLN A 31 24.36 -1.52 11.68
C GLN A 31 24.99 -1.81 10.32
N PRO A 32 24.20 -2.24 9.32
CA PRO A 32 24.71 -2.46 7.97
C PRO A 32 25.42 -1.20 7.49
N THR A 33 26.74 -1.28 7.36
CA THR A 33 27.58 -0.18 6.83
C THR A 33 27.43 -0.04 5.32
N ALA A 34 26.82 -1.04 4.68
CA ALA A 34 26.42 -0.99 3.29
C ALA A 34 25.20 -0.08 3.15
N HIS A 35 25.33 0.95 2.33
CA HIS A 35 24.18 1.71 1.86
C HIS A 35 23.19 0.74 1.20
N PRO A 36 21.89 0.78 1.54
CA PRO A 36 20.91 -0.03 0.84
C PRO A 36 20.99 0.29 -0.66
N PRO A 37 20.83 -0.72 -1.54
CA PRO A 37 20.75 -0.45 -2.97
C PRO A 37 19.66 0.59 -3.21
N PRO A 38 19.86 1.54 -4.14
CA PRO A 38 18.84 2.53 -4.43
C PRO A 38 17.57 1.80 -4.87
N PHE A 39 16.43 2.21 -4.31
CA PHE A 39 15.15 1.78 -4.87
C PHE A 39 15.12 2.20 -6.34
N ARG A 40 14.66 1.30 -7.22
CA ARG A 40 14.35 1.70 -8.59
C ARG A 40 13.16 2.65 -8.54
N ASN A 41 13.44 3.94 -8.54
CA ASN A 41 12.42 4.92 -8.89
C ASN A 41 12.11 4.73 -10.38
N PRO A 42 10.82 4.69 -10.78
CA PRO A 42 10.49 4.75 -12.19
C PRO A 42 11.15 6.00 -12.79
N PRO A 43 11.60 5.93 -14.06
CA PRO A 43 12.09 7.12 -14.73
C PRO A 43 11.01 8.22 -14.60
N PRO A 44 11.39 9.49 -14.37
CA PRO A 44 10.44 10.58 -14.47
C PRO A 44 9.71 10.41 -15.81
N PRO A 45 8.38 10.62 -15.86
CA PRO A 45 7.66 10.64 -17.13
C PRO A 45 8.47 11.49 -18.09
N ALA A 46 8.89 10.90 -19.21
CA ALA A 46 9.58 11.64 -20.24
C ALA A 46 8.72 12.87 -20.51
N ASP A 47 9.32 14.06 -20.45
CA ASP A 47 8.64 15.31 -20.66
C ASP A 47 7.85 15.21 -21.97
N ASP A 48 6.54 14.96 -21.88
CA ASP A 48 5.62 15.38 -22.92
C ASP A 48 5.62 16.91 -22.81
N PRO A 49 6.11 17.66 -23.82
CA PRO A 49 6.04 19.11 -23.81
C PRO A 49 4.59 19.49 -24.09
N GLY A 50 3.77 19.43 -23.05
CA GLY A 50 2.32 19.56 -23.13
C GLY A 50 1.71 20.42 -22.04
N THR A 51 2.49 21.21 -21.29
CA THR A 51 1.95 22.28 -20.46
C THR A 51 1.92 23.57 -21.26
N ALA A 52 1.02 23.63 -22.25
CA ALA A 52 0.54 24.89 -22.79
C ALA A 52 -0.78 25.22 -22.08
N ASN A 53 -0.69 26.17 -21.16
CA ASN A 53 -1.82 26.74 -20.48
C ASN A 53 -2.65 27.58 -21.47
N GLY A 54 -3.98 27.42 -21.44
CA GLY A 54 -4.94 28.36 -22.01
C GLY A 54 -5.76 27.83 -23.19
N THR A 55 -7.05 27.57 -22.97
CA THR A 55 -8.18 28.29 -23.60
C THR A 55 -9.50 27.60 -23.24
N GLU A 56 -10.32 28.29 -22.44
CA GLU A 56 -11.77 28.10 -22.42
C GLU A 56 -12.36 28.40 -23.81
N ARG A 57 -13.11 27.41 -24.32
CA ARG A 57 -14.20 27.40 -25.33
C ARG A 57 -14.01 26.18 -26.24
N ALA A 58 -14.99 25.36 -26.59
CA ALA A 58 -16.37 25.17 -26.17
C ALA A 58 -16.80 23.79 -26.76
N ASP A 59 -17.76 23.15 -26.10
CA ASP A 59 -18.71 22.16 -26.66
C ASP A 59 -18.26 21.17 -27.76
N GLU A 60 -17.77 19.98 -27.38
CA GLU A 60 -18.01 18.74 -28.14
C GLU A 60 -18.04 17.53 -27.20
N GLY A 61 -19.12 17.33 -26.44
CA GLY A 61 -19.46 16.01 -25.85
C GLY A 61 -18.35 15.22 -25.15
N PHE A 62 -17.36 15.88 -24.55
CA PHE A 62 -16.29 15.22 -23.80
C PHE A 62 -16.92 14.69 -22.51
N ALA A 63 -17.25 13.41 -22.49
CA ALA A 63 -17.55 12.71 -21.24
C ALA A 63 -16.39 13.02 -20.28
N LEU A 64 -16.67 13.81 -19.24
CA LEU A 64 -15.73 14.19 -18.20
C LEU A 64 -15.05 12.91 -17.73
N GLN A 65 -13.80 12.71 -18.14
CA GLN A 65 -13.01 11.60 -17.66
C GLN A 65 -12.55 11.98 -16.27
N ASP A 66 -13.12 11.33 -15.27
CA ASP A 66 -12.73 11.55 -13.89
C ASP A 66 -11.43 10.82 -13.60
N ASP A 67 -10.64 11.38 -12.68
CA ASP A 67 -9.48 10.71 -12.16
C ASP A 67 -9.90 9.62 -11.16
N LEU A 68 -10.03 8.39 -11.65
CA LEU A 68 -10.36 7.21 -10.83
C LEU A 68 -9.37 6.97 -9.69
N THR A 69 -8.15 7.53 -9.73
CA THR A 69 -7.18 7.40 -8.63
C THR A 69 -7.58 8.18 -7.37
N ALA A 70 -8.56 9.08 -7.48
CA ALA A 70 -9.17 9.74 -6.32
C ALA A 70 -9.92 8.75 -5.40
N VAL A 71 -10.37 7.60 -5.93
CA VAL A 71 -11.00 6.55 -5.13
C VAL A 71 -9.94 5.82 -4.30
N ASN A 72 -10.07 5.87 -2.97
CA ASN A 72 -9.11 5.23 -2.08
C ASN A 72 -8.99 3.72 -2.35
N GLY A 73 -7.78 3.29 -2.70
CA GLY A 73 -7.48 1.90 -3.07
C GLY A 73 -7.34 1.67 -4.57
N ILE A 74 -7.67 2.67 -5.41
CA ILE A 74 -7.40 2.65 -6.85
C ILE A 74 -6.10 3.40 -7.12
N GLY A 75 -5.04 2.65 -7.43
CA GLY A 75 -3.79 3.22 -7.94
C GLY A 75 -3.78 3.37 -9.47
N PRO A 76 -2.73 3.99 -10.05
CA PRO A 76 -2.63 4.23 -11.49
C PRO A 76 -2.71 2.96 -12.35
N VAL A 77 -2.29 1.81 -11.80
CA VAL A 77 -2.40 0.51 -12.47
C VAL A 77 -3.86 0.06 -12.58
N TYR A 78 -4.62 0.15 -11.48
CA TYR A 78 -6.02 -0.24 -11.47
C TYR A 78 -6.88 0.76 -12.24
N ALA A 79 -6.58 2.06 -12.14
CA ALA A 79 -7.22 3.08 -12.96
C ALA A 79 -7.04 2.79 -14.46
N ASN A 80 -5.84 2.41 -14.92
CA ASN A 80 -5.64 2.02 -16.31
C ASN A 80 -6.45 0.78 -16.71
N ARG A 81 -6.53 -0.24 -15.84
CA ARG A 81 -7.35 -1.43 -16.11
C ARG A 81 -8.84 -1.09 -16.20
N LEU A 82 -9.33 -0.23 -15.33
CA LEU A 82 -10.72 0.25 -15.33
C LEU A 82 -11.01 1.07 -16.60
N ASN A 83 -10.11 1.97 -16.97
CA ASN A 83 -10.20 2.74 -18.22
C ASN A 83 -10.17 1.83 -19.46
N ALA A 84 -9.32 0.80 -19.48
CA ALA A 84 -9.28 -0.20 -20.54
C ALA A 84 -10.56 -1.04 -20.61
N ALA A 85 -11.20 -1.27 -19.46
CA ALA A 85 -12.53 -1.86 -19.41
C ALA A 85 -13.61 -0.88 -19.88
N GLY A 86 -13.34 0.41 -20.05
CA GLY A 86 -14.31 1.42 -20.48
C GLY A 86 -14.90 2.24 -19.34
N ILE A 87 -14.47 1.99 -18.10
CA ILE A 87 -14.84 2.80 -16.94
C ILE A 87 -13.96 4.06 -16.91
N LYS A 88 -14.56 5.22 -17.19
CA LYS A 88 -13.83 6.50 -17.34
C LYS A 88 -14.27 7.60 -16.38
N SER A 89 -15.32 7.38 -15.59
CA SER A 89 -15.86 8.37 -14.66
C SER A 89 -16.33 7.71 -13.37
N PHE A 90 -16.49 8.49 -12.30
CA PHE A 90 -17.04 7.97 -11.04
C PHE A 90 -18.47 7.47 -11.24
N ALA A 91 -19.26 8.18 -12.05
CA ALA A 91 -20.62 7.77 -12.40
C ALA A 91 -20.67 6.46 -13.20
N ASP A 92 -19.70 6.20 -14.08
CA ASP A 92 -19.62 4.94 -14.82
C ASP A 92 -19.24 3.77 -13.89
N LEU A 93 -18.26 4.02 -13.00
CA LEU A 93 -17.87 3.06 -11.97
C LEU A 93 -19.04 2.75 -11.01
N ALA A 94 -19.77 3.76 -10.56
CA ALA A 94 -20.93 3.61 -9.67
C ALA A 94 -22.11 2.86 -10.32
N LYS A 95 -22.26 2.96 -11.65
CA LYS A 95 -23.32 2.26 -12.42
C LYS A 95 -22.96 0.82 -12.77
N ALA A 96 -21.67 0.48 -12.79
CA ALA A 96 -21.22 -0.86 -13.08
C ALA A 96 -21.64 -1.86 -11.99
N THR A 97 -21.85 -3.12 -12.36
CA THR A 97 -22.08 -4.19 -11.37
C THR A 97 -20.75 -4.80 -10.96
N ALA A 98 -20.60 -5.10 -9.67
CA ALA A 98 -19.35 -5.67 -9.15
C ALA A 98 -18.98 -6.99 -9.83
N GLU A 99 -19.97 -7.79 -10.22
CA GLU A 99 -19.78 -9.08 -10.90
C GLU A 99 -19.28 -8.91 -12.34
N ASP A 100 -19.93 -8.06 -13.14
CA ASP A 100 -19.50 -7.81 -14.52
C ASP A 100 -18.11 -7.18 -14.56
N LEU A 101 -17.89 -6.17 -13.72
CA LEU A 101 -16.64 -5.42 -13.71
C LEU A 101 -15.47 -6.27 -13.19
N ALA A 102 -15.69 -7.13 -12.19
CA ALA A 102 -14.69 -8.09 -11.71
C ALA A 102 -14.27 -9.07 -12.83
N ASN A 103 -15.23 -9.61 -13.57
CA ASN A 103 -14.97 -10.52 -14.68
C ASN A 103 -14.19 -9.85 -15.82
N ARG A 104 -14.55 -8.61 -16.18
CA ARG A 104 -13.88 -7.85 -17.26
C ARG A 104 -12.46 -7.40 -16.90
N THR A 105 -12.21 -7.12 -15.62
CA THR A 105 -10.93 -6.56 -15.17
C THR A 105 -9.99 -7.57 -14.50
N ASP A 106 -10.45 -8.83 -14.35
CA ASP A 106 -9.76 -9.88 -13.61
C ASP A 106 -9.38 -9.42 -12.18
N LEU A 107 -10.34 -8.78 -11.51
CA LEU A 107 -10.18 -8.26 -10.16
C LEU A 107 -11.13 -8.96 -9.17
N PRO A 108 -10.74 -9.10 -7.90
CA PRO A 108 -11.62 -9.68 -6.89
C PRO A 108 -12.92 -8.88 -6.77
N ARG A 109 -14.06 -9.57 -6.82
CA ARG A 109 -15.40 -8.97 -6.69
C ARG A 109 -15.50 -8.03 -5.48
N ASP A 110 -15.05 -8.45 -4.31
CA ASP A 110 -15.16 -7.65 -3.08
C ASP A 110 -14.39 -6.33 -3.15
N ARG A 111 -13.26 -6.32 -3.87
CA ARG A 111 -12.49 -5.10 -4.09
C ARG A 111 -13.22 -4.14 -5.02
N VAL A 112 -13.81 -4.67 -6.09
CA VAL A 112 -14.60 -3.90 -7.04
C VAL A 112 -15.85 -3.34 -6.37
N ASP A 113 -16.55 -4.13 -5.56
CA ASP A 113 -17.71 -3.73 -4.75
C ASP A 113 -17.38 -2.53 -3.84
N ASP A 114 -16.22 -2.59 -3.17
CA ASP A 114 -15.73 -1.49 -2.33
C ASP A 114 -15.48 -0.20 -3.12
N TRP A 115 -14.91 -0.30 -4.31
CA TRP A 115 -14.68 0.85 -5.18
C TRP A 115 -15.97 1.43 -5.76
N ILE A 116 -16.95 0.60 -6.14
CA ILE A 116 -18.27 1.05 -6.61
C ILE A 116 -18.96 1.87 -5.52
N ARG A 117 -18.89 1.40 -4.27
CA ARG A 117 -19.46 2.12 -3.12
C ARG A 117 -18.81 3.48 -2.92
N LYS A 118 -17.48 3.53 -2.92
CA LYS A 118 -16.71 4.78 -2.77
C LYS A 118 -16.92 5.74 -3.95
N ALA A 119 -17.04 5.21 -5.16
CA ALA A 119 -17.30 6.02 -6.35
C ALA A 119 -18.70 6.64 -6.32
N SER A 120 -19.70 5.93 -5.76
CA SER A 120 -21.05 6.47 -5.56
C SER A 120 -21.09 7.69 -4.64
N ASP A 121 -20.13 7.83 -3.71
CA ASP A 121 -20.01 9.00 -2.83
C ASP A 121 -19.36 10.21 -3.54
N LEU A 122 -18.70 9.99 -4.70
CA LEU A 122 -17.96 10.99 -5.47
C LEU A 122 -18.67 11.37 -6.78
N ALA A 123 -19.70 10.63 -7.18
CA ALA A 123 -20.46 10.79 -8.41
C ALA A 123 -21.66 11.75 -8.25
#